data_AF-A0AAW4ZXS1-F1
#
_entry.id   AF-A0AAW4ZXS1-F1
#
_cell.length_a   1.000
_cell.length_b   1.000
_cell.length_c   1.000
_cell.angle_alpha   90.00
_cell.angle_beta   90.00
_cell.angle_gamma   90.00
#
_symmetry.space_group_name_H-M   'P 1'
#
loop_
_entity.id
_entity.type
_entity.pdbx_description
1 polymer ?
#
loop_
_entity_poly.entity_id
_entity_poly.type
_entity_poly.pdbx_seq_one_letter_code
_entity_poly.pdbx_strand_id
1 'polypeptide(L)'
;MFNLNYSKADSSTFIIKSVNGRVRQQGKGLSFWYNSATTSIAALPLNAQEAPFIFNFQTSDFQGLRIQGQISFQVKAPEKAAEVLNFNLSKNGKSYASEDPLKLSDRVVRIAQTLIQAKIQSTPLREALLLSQSLVTLVMEQLIEHPSLEALGIAILDVSIAAITPSPETLKALEAEARESLLKEADDAIYARRKFSVEQERTIKEAELETDLSVQRKRQEIEEARLENERTLLREQAEIEKERLEAKVNAEAKRKELVALSAENQRTQSEADAYAIEATMRAYRELPVENLKAMALAKMDSQQLMAMAFETLALNSGKIGELNITPDLFSQFMKKGSK
;
A
#
# COMPACT_ATOMS: atom_id res chain seq x y z
N MET A 1 64.25 24.20 -80.10
CA MET A 1 63.23 23.30 -79.53
C MET A 1 61.97 24.10 -79.28
N PHE A 2 60.83 23.72 -79.85
CA PHE A 2 59.56 24.42 -79.65
C PHE A 2 59.03 24.10 -78.24
N ASN A 3 58.91 25.11 -77.36
CA ASN A 3 58.30 24.98 -76.02
C ASN A 3 56.76 24.85 -76.12
N LEU A 4 56.29 23.84 -76.86
CA LEU A 4 54.86 23.56 -77.02
C LEU A 4 54.44 22.51 -75.99
N ASN A 5 53.74 22.95 -74.94
CA ASN A 5 53.21 22.09 -73.89
C ASN A 5 51.71 21.88 -74.09
N TYR A 6 51.20 20.75 -73.62
CA TYR A 6 49.76 20.43 -73.62
C TYR A 6 49.21 20.57 -72.21
N SER A 7 48.12 21.31 -72.06
CA SER A 7 47.36 21.39 -70.80
C SER A 7 45.94 20.85 -71.04
N LYS A 8 45.48 20.01 -70.11
CA LYS A 8 44.11 19.49 -70.06
C LYS A 8 43.60 19.69 -68.65
N ALA A 9 42.59 20.54 -68.51
CA ALA A 9 41.91 20.76 -67.24
C ALA A 9 40.81 19.72 -67.03
N ASP A 10 40.55 19.38 -65.78
CA ASP A 10 39.38 18.60 -65.41
C ASP A 10 38.10 19.46 -65.50
N SER A 11 36.95 18.79 -65.62
CA SER A 11 35.61 19.36 -65.59
C SER A 11 35.33 20.25 -64.36
N SER A 12 36.02 19.97 -63.25
CA SER A 12 35.96 20.71 -61.98
C SER A 12 36.87 21.95 -61.92
N THR A 13 37.64 22.23 -62.97
CA THR A 13 38.56 23.38 -63.01
C THR A 13 38.15 24.37 -64.09
N PHE A 14 38.04 25.65 -63.71
CA PHE A 14 37.89 26.75 -64.65
C PHE A 14 39.24 27.28 -65.08
N ILE A 15 39.49 27.36 -66.38
CA ILE A 15 40.74 27.88 -66.92
C ILE A 15 40.50 29.24 -67.54
N ILE A 16 41.41 30.18 -67.25
CA ILE A 16 41.55 31.45 -67.98
C ILE A 16 42.91 31.42 -68.68
N LYS A 17 42.90 31.37 -70.01
CA LYS A 17 44.10 31.40 -70.84
C LYS A 17 44.34 32.81 -71.33
N SER A 18 45.48 33.38 -70.93
CA SER A 18 45.93 34.70 -71.35
C SER A 18 47.20 34.60 -72.18
N VAL A 19 47.26 35.30 -73.31
CA VAL A 19 48.43 35.34 -74.20
C VAL A 19 48.81 36.79 -74.41
N ASN A 20 50.07 37.14 -74.12
CA ASN A 20 50.57 38.52 -74.20
C ASN A 20 49.67 39.54 -73.47
N GLY A 21 49.19 39.16 -72.27
CA GLY A 21 48.35 40.04 -71.42
C GLY A 21 46.88 40.16 -71.82
N ARG A 22 46.39 39.45 -72.84
CA ARG A 22 44.95 39.44 -73.21
C ARG A 22 44.35 38.05 -73.02
N VAL A 23 43.15 38.00 -72.43
CA VAL A 23 42.37 36.76 -72.32
C VAL A 23 41.98 36.28 -73.72
N ARG A 24 42.32 35.03 -74.04
CA ARG A 24 42.03 34.41 -75.34
C ARG A 24 40.94 33.35 -75.24
N GLN A 25 40.89 32.62 -74.13
CA GLN A 25 39.93 31.54 -73.95
C GLN A 25 39.67 31.33 -72.46
N GLN A 26 38.42 31.10 -72.09
CA GLN A 26 38.01 30.80 -70.72
C GLN A 26 36.87 29.78 -70.69
N GLY A 27 36.85 28.91 -69.68
CA GLY A 27 35.82 27.86 -69.57
C GLY A 27 36.23 26.68 -68.68
N LYS A 28 35.29 25.77 -68.46
CA LYS A 28 35.48 24.54 -67.67
C LYS A 28 36.04 23.41 -68.54
N GLY A 29 36.95 22.60 -68.00
CA GLY A 29 37.42 21.38 -68.66
C GLY A 29 38.12 21.61 -70.01
N LEU A 30 38.74 22.77 -70.19
CA LEU A 30 39.40 23.12 -71.44
C LEU A 30 40.67 22.28 -71.66
N SER A 31 40.91 21.91 -72.90
CA SER A 31 42.17 21.34 -73.36
C SER A 31 42.77 22.18 -74.49
N PHE A 32 44.08 22.45 -74.41
CA PHE A 32 44.77 23.23 -75.44
C PHE A 32 46.28 23.05 -75.39
N TRP A 33 46.90 23.35 -76.53
CA TRP A 33 48.35 23.56 -76.61
C TRP A 33 48.70 25.01 -76.25
N TYR A 34 49.82 25.19 -75.56
CA TYR A 34 50.31 26.50 -75.15
C TYR A 34 51.84 26.60 -75.22
N ASN A 35 52.32 27.83 -75.36
CA ASN A 35 53.74 28.15 -75.27
C ASN A 35 54.03 28.71 -73.88
N SER A 36 54.89 28.04 -73.12
CA SER A 36 55.24 28.42 -71.74
C SER A 36 55.90 29.79 -71.60
N ALA A 37 56.43 30.36 -72.70
CA ALA A 37 57.06 31.69 -72.69
C ALA A 37 56.08 32.86 -72.85
N THR A 38 54.92 32.65 -73.50
CA THR A 38 54.00 33.73 -73.88
C THR A 38 52.58 33.55 -73.33
N THR A 39 52.28 32.36 -72.78
CA THR A 39 50.96 32.02 -72.26
C THR A 39 50.98 31.95 -70.73
N SER A 40 50.02 32.62 -70.10
CA SER A 40 49.68 32.47 -68.69
C SER A 40 48.37 31.70 -68.58
N ILE A 41 48.31 30.77 -67.65
CA ILE A 41 47.14 29.92 -67.41
C ILE A 41 46.74 30.12 -65.96
N ALA A 42 45.58 30.73 -65.72
CA ALA A 42 44.98 30.72 -64.39
C ALA A 42 44.03 29.54 -64.26
N ALA A 43 44.17 28.77 -63.20
CA ALA A 43 43.35 27.60 -62.93
C ALA A 43 42.59 27.79 -61.63
N LEU A 44 41.26 27.81 -61.70
CA LEU A 44 40.42 28.02 -60.53
C LEU A 44 39.66 26.74 -60.20
N PRO A 45 39.80 26.23 -58.96
CA PRO A 45 39.02 25.09 -58.49
C PRO A 45 37.55 25.50 -58.33
N LEU A 46 36.65 24.80 -59.02
CA LEU A 46 35.19 24.97 -58.88
C LEU A 46 34.58 23.96 -57.91
N ASN A 47 35.36 23.00 -57.45
CA ASN A 47 34.93 22.05 -56.43
C ASN A 47 34.71 22.77 -55.09
N ALA A 48 33.82 22.18 -54.29
CA ALA A 48 33.69 22.55 -52.89
C ALA A 48 35.04 22.34 -52.19
N GLN A 49 35.41 23.33 -51.39
CA GLN A 49 36.57 23.34 -50.52
C GLN A 49 36.10 23.44 -49.09
N GLU A 50 36.80 22.73 -48.21
CA GLU A 50 36.53 22.73 -46.78
C GLU A 50 37.66 23.49 -46.07
N ALA A 51 37.27 24.48 -45.27
CA ALA A 51 38.17 25.22 -44.40
C ALA A 51 37.88 24.86 -42.94
N PRO A 52 38.61 23.89 -42.36
CA PRO A 52 38.50 23.58 -40.95
C PRO A 52 39.07 24.74 -40.11
N PHE A 53 38.48 24.97 -38.94
CA PHE A 53 38.91 26.00 -38.02
C PHE A 53 38.84 25.54 -36.57
N ILE A 54 39.77 26.07 -35.77
CA ILE A 54 39.78 25.93 -34.32
C ILE A 54 40.08 27.31 -33.75
N PHE A 55 39.10 27.86 -33.03
CA PHE A 55 39.23 29.16 -32.41
C PHE A 55 39.22 29.02 -30.90
N ASN A 56 40.07 29.81 -30.24
CA ASN A 56 40.03 29.99 -28.80
C ASN A 56 39.53 31.41 -28.54
N PHE A 57 38.41 31.52 -27.84
CA PHE A 57 37.77 32.77 -27.47
C PHE A 57 37.61 32.88 -25.97
N GLN A 58 37.20 34.06 -25.54
CA GLN A 58 36.85 34.33 -24.16
C GLN A 58 35.41 34.87 -24.13
N THR A 59 34.60 34.32 -23.25
CA THR A 59 33.19 34.69 -23.05
C THR A 59 33.07 35.97 -22.21
N SER A 60 31.85 36.48 -22.04
CA SER A 60 31.60 37.71 -21.27
C SER A 60 31.98 37.61 -19.79
N ASP A 61 32.00 36.39 -19.23
CA ASP A 61 32.41 36.04 -17.87
C ASP A 61 33.90 35.68 -17.77
N PHE A 62 34.70 36.08 -18.76
CA PHE A 62 36.15 35.88 -18.82
C PHE A 62 36.61 34.42 -18.85
N GLN A 63 35.72 33.48 -19.21
CA GLN A 63 36.06 32.07 -19.32
C GLN A 63 36.58 31.72 -20.71
N GLY A 64 37.62 30.89 -20.76
CA GLY A 64 38.20 30.40 -22.02
C GLY A 64 37.32 29.32 -22.67
N LEU A 65 37.04 29.49 -23.96
CA LEU A 65 36.22 28.58 -24.75
C LEU A 65 36.93 28.25 -26.06
N ARG A 66 36.87 26.98 -26.47
CA ARG A 66 37.35 26.48 -27.75
C ARG A 66 36.18 26.08 -28.64
N ILE A 67 36.14 26.65 -29.84
CA ILE A 67 35.15 26.34 -30.88
C ILE A 67 35.87 25.65 -32.04
N GLN A 68 35.38 24.48 -32.43
CA GLN A 68 35.89 23.69 -33.54
C GLN A 68 34.80 23.52 -34.58
N GLY A 69 35.15 23.68 -35.85
CA GLY A 69 34.20 23.55 -36.95
C GLY A 69 34.86 23.58 -38.32
N GLN A 70 34.04 23.64 -39.35
CA GLN A 70 34.49 23.77 -40.73
C GLN A 70 33.51 24.59 -41.55
N ILE A 71 34.04 25.25 -42.58
CA ILE A 71 33.25 26.03 -43.54
C ILE A 71 33.47 25.41 -44.91
N SER A 72 32.37 25.00 -45.55
CA SER A 72 32.38 24.51 -46.91
C SER A 72 32.00 25.65 -47.85
N PHE A 73 32.86 25.94 -48.82
CA PHE A 73 32.65 27.02 -49.78
C PHE A 73 33.11 26.61 -51.17
N GLN A 74 32.66 27.33 -52.20
CA GLN A 74 33.09 27.12 -53.57
C GLN A 74 33.25 28.44 -54.32
N VAL A 75 34.08 28.44 -55.36
CA VAL A 75 34.21 29.59 -56.26
C VAL A 75 33.08 29.53 -57.29
N LYS A 76 32.09 30.40 -57.16
CA LYS A 76 30.93 30.47 -58.09
C LYS A 76 31.21 31.40 -59.28
N ALA A 77 31.91 32.51 -59.04
CA ALA A 77 32.31 33.47 -60.08
C ALA A 77 33.84 33.50 -60.23
N PRO A 78 34.43 32.60 -61.03
CA PRO A 78 35.88 32.43 -61.14
C PRO A 78 36.59 33.66 -61.75
N GLU A 79 35.90 34.43 -62.58
CA GLU A 79 36.45 35.65 -63.18
C GLU A 79 36.80 36.69 -62.11
N LYS A 80 35.87 36.96 -61.19
CA LYS A 80 36.08 37.87 -60.05
C LYS A 80 37.23 37.41 -59.14
N ALA A 81 37.28 36.11 -58.85
CA ALA A 81 38.33 35.53 -58.04
C ALA A 81 39.73 35.73 -58.66
N ALA A 82 39.83 35.58 -59.99
CA ALA A 82 41.08 35.72 -60.73
C ALA A 82 41.57 37.18 -60.85
N GLU A 83 40.68 38.17 -60.73
CA GLU A 83 41.06 39.59 -60.70
C GLU A 83 41.72 39.98 -59.38
N VAL A 84 41.27 39.38 -58.28
CA VAL A 84 41.73 39.74 -56.92
C VAL A 84 42.91 38.87 -56.46
N LEU A 85 42.96 37.60 -56.87
CA LEU A 85 43.97 36.63 -56.43
C LEU A 85 44.71 35.99 -57.60
N ASN A 86 45.99 35.70 -57.38
CA ASN A 86 46.82 35.12 -58.41
C ASN A 86 46.66 33.59 -58.48
N PHE A 87 45.73 33.13 -59.33
CA PHE A 87 45.52 31.71 -59.65
C PHE A 87 46.40 31.20 -60.80
N ASN A 88 47.43 31.93 -61.21
CA ASN A 88 48.29 31.49 -62.31
C ASN A 88 49.07 30.23 -61.95
N LEU A 89 49.14 29.30 -62.89
CA LEU A 89 50.01 28.14 -62.82
C LEU A 89 51.46 28.55 -63.10
N SER A 90 52.39 27.90 -62.42
CA SER A 90 53.82 28.08 -62.66
C SER A 90 54.20 27.49 -64.02
N LYS A 91 55.46 27.70 -64.45
CA LYS A 91 55.96 27.24 -65.77
C LYS A 91 55.80 25.73 -65.99
N ASN A 92 55.67 24.94 -64.92
CA ASN A 92 55.43 23.50 -64.98
C ASN A 92 53.98 23.11 -65.35
N GLY A 93 53.04 24.07 -65.39
CA GLY A 93 51.63 23.84 -65.73
C GLY A 93 50.86 22.97 -64.73
N LYS A 94 51.38 22.77 -63.52
CA LYS A 94 50.80 21.88 -62.49
C LYS A 94 50.62 22.56 -61.13
N SER A 95 51.62 23.28 -60.65
CA SER A 95 51.54 23.99 -59.36
C SER A 95 51.14 25.45 -59.58
N TYR A 96 50.50 26.06 -58.59
CA TYR A 96 50.28 27.51 -58.59
C TYR A 96 51.62 28.26 -58.51
N ALA A 97 51.66 29.44 -59.13
CA ALA A 97 52.78 30.36 -59.08
C ALA A 97 52.75 31.23 -57.81
N SER A 98 51.61 31.32 -57.14
CA SER A 98 51.39 32.03 -55.87
C SER A 98 50.75 31.12 -54.84
N GLU A 99 50.86 31.49 -53.57
CA GLU A 99 50.16 30.87 -52.44
C GLU A 99 48.76 31.47 -52.22
N ASP A 100 48.37 32.49 -52.98
CA ASP A 100 47.07 33.16 -52.85
C ASP A 100 45.86 32.21 -52.89
N PRO A 101 45.83 31.15 -53.73
CA PRO A 101 44.75 30.15 -53.70
C PRO A 101 44.61 29.44 -52.35
N LEU A 102 45.72 29.22 -51.62
CA LEU A 102 45.71 28.59 -50.29
C LEU A 102 45.22 29.57 -49.22
N LYS A 103 45.52 30.86 -49.38
CA LYS A 103 45.11 31.93 -48.45
C LYS A 103 43.61 32.26 -48.53
N LEU A 104 42.89 31.72 -49.52
CA LEU A 104 41.45 31.87 -49.69
C LEU A 104 40.71 31.27 -48.49
N SER A 105 41.04 30.03 -48.13
CA SER A 105 40.49 29.33 -46.97
C SER A 105 40.73 30.13 -45.69
N ASP A 106 41.96 30.60 -45.47
CA ASP A 106 42.29 31.44 -44.31
C ASP A 106 41.48 32.74 -44.26
N ARG A 107 41.16 33.33 -45.42
CA ARG A 107 40.37 34.57 -45.48
C ARG A 107 38.92 34.32 -45.08
N VAL A 108 38.31 33.24 -45.57
CA VAL A 108 36.96 32.83 -45.16
C VAL A 108 36.93 32.56 -43.65
N VAL A 109 37.92 31.80 -43.15
CA VAL A 109 38.09 31.49 -41.73
C VAL A 109 38.24 32.75 -40.88
N ARG A 110 39.04 33.74 -41.29
CA ARG A 110 39.23 35.01 -40.55
C ARG A 110 37.95 35.84 -40.46
N ILE A 111 37.14 35.87 -41.51
CA ILE A 111 35.84 36.58 -41.48
C ILE A 111 34.93 35.87 -40.48
N ALA A 112 34.78 34.55 -40.60
CA ALA A 112 33.99 33.76 -39.66
C ALA A 112 34.48 33.92 -38.22
N GLN A 113 35.79 33.92 -37.99
CA GLN A 113 36.40 34.14 -36.68
C GLN A 113 35.91 35.45 -36.05
N THR A 114 35.89 36.54 -36.82
CA THR A 114 35.48 37.87 -36.33
C THR A 114 34.00 37.88 -35.97
N LEU A 115 33.15 37.27 -36.79
CA LEU A 115 31.71 37.14 -36.56
C LEU A 115 31.39 36.31 -35.31
N ILE A 116 32.04 35.16 -35.18
CA ILE A 116 31.90 34.26 -34.03
C ILE A 116 32.39 34.97 -32.76
N GLN A 117 33.53 35.65 -32.84
CA GLN A 117 34.11 36.38 -31.70
C GLN A 117 33.15 37.43 -31.16
N ALA A 118 32.55 38.25 -32.03
CA ALA A 118 31.62 39.29 -31.61
C ALA A 118 30.42 38.71 -30.83
N LYS A 119 29.90 37.56 -31.26
CA LYS A 119 28.79 36.87 -30.59
C LYS A 119 29.20 36.22 -29.26
N ILE A 120 30.38 35.61 -29.20
CA ILE A 120 30.86 34.91 -28.00
C ILE A 120 31.25 35.90 -26.90
N GLN A 121 31.86 37.04 -27.25
CA GLN A 121 32.27 38.05 -26.26
C GLN A 121 31.08 38.69 -25.53
N SER A 122 29.89 38.68 -26.12
CA SER A 122 28.66 39.20 -25.49
C SER A 122 27.86 38.14 -24.72
N THR A 123 28.33 36.89 -24.64
CA THR A 123 27.55 35.76 -24.09
C THR A 123 28.31 35.08 -22.95
N PRO A 124 27.65 34.71 -21.83
CA PRO A 124 28.29 33.96 -20.75
C PRO A 124 28.55 32.49 -21.14
N LEU A 125 29.47 31.82 -20.42
CA LEU A 125 29.93 30.47 -20.77
C LEU A 125 28.80 29.45 -20.92
N ARG A 126 27.87 29.37 -19.97
CA ARG A 126 26.80 28.37 -19.97
C ARG A 126 25.87 28.50 -21.18
N GLU A 127 25.55 29.73 -21.55
CA GLU A 127 24.76 30.01 -22.74
C GLU A 127 25.58 29.69 -24.00
N ALA A 128 26.85 30.11 -24.05
CA ALA A 128 27.73 29.85 -25.19
C ALA A 128 27.88 28.35 -25.52
N LEU A 129 27.89 27.47 -24.51
CA LEU A 129 27.92 26.01 -24.70
C LEU A 129 26.66 25.46 -25.40
N LEU A 130 25.52 26.17 -25.29
CA LEU A 130 24.23 25.78 -25.89
C LEU A 130 23.95 26.49 -27.22
N LEU A 131 24.77 27.45 -27.64
CA LEU A 131 24.51 28.29 -28.80
C LEU A 131 24.85 27.65 -30.16
N SER A 132 25.32 26.41 -30.25
CA SER A 132 25.87 25.80 -31.48
C SER A 132 25.00 26.02 -32.73
N GLN A 133 23.71 25.70 -32.68
CA GLN A 133 22.81 25.83 -33.83
C GLN A 133 22.50 27.30 -34.18
N SER A 134 22.27 28.13 -33.17
CA SER A 134 22.03 29.57 -33.37
C SER A 134 23.24 30.28 -33.97
N LEU A 135 24.44 29.85 -33.57
CA LEU A 135 25.70 30.40 -34.03
C LEU A 135 25.95 30.03 -35.49
N VAL A 136 25.69 28.77 -35.88
CA VAL A 136 25.76 28.32 -37.29
C VAL A 136 24.86 29.18 -38.17
N THR A 137 23.61 29.38 -37.77
CA THR A 137 22.63 30.15 -38.55
C THR A 137 23.09 31.59 -38.74
N LEU A 138 23.51 32.25 -37.65
CA LEU A 138 24.01 33.63 -37.68
C LEU A 138 25.25 33.76 -38.57
N VAL A 139 26.22 32.85 -38.44
CA VAL A 139 27.45 32.89 -39.24
C VAL A 139 27.15 32.62 -40.71
N MET A 140 26.24 31.71 -41.02
CA MET A 140 25.85 31.41 -42.39
C MET A 140 25.23 32.65 -43.07
N GLU A 141 24.25 33.29 -42.42
CA GLU A 141 23.61 34.51 -42.93
C GLU A 141 24.64 35.63 -43.14
N GLN A 142 25.47 35.90 -42.14
CA GLN A 142 26.43 37.00 -42.21
C GLN A 142 27.60 36.75 -43.17
N LEU A 143 28.00 35.49 -43.39
CA LEU A 143 29.00 35.17 -44.40
C LEU A 143 28.46 35.31 -45.82
N ILE A 144 27.20 34.94 -46.07
CA ILE A 144 26.57 35.08 -47.40
C ILE A 144 26.50 36.57 -47.80
N GLU A 145 26.16 37.45 -46.85
CA GLU A 145 26.03 38.89 -47.09
C GLU A 145 27.37 39.66 -47.05
N HIS A 146 28.48 38.99 -46.72
CA HIS A 146 29.74 39.68 -46.48
C HIS A 146 30.35 40.23 -47.79
N PRO A 147 30.57 41.56 -47.93
CA PRO A 147 31.00 42.19 -49.19
C PRO A 147 32.32 41.64 -49.74
N SER A 148 33.27 41.30 -48.85
CA SER A 148 34.57 40.73 -49.27
C SER A 148 34.45 39.36 -49.94
N LEU A 149 33.45 38.55 -49.58
CA LEU A 149 33.24 37.23 -50.19
C LEU A 149 32.53 37.35 -51.54
N GLU A 150 31.58 38.28 -51.64
CA GLU A 150 30.91 38.62 -52.90
C GLU A 150 31.90 39.18 -53.94
N ALA A 151 32.81 40.07 -53.51
CA ALA A 151 33.86 40.63 -54.35
C ALA A 151 34.80 39.55 -54.90
N LEU A 152 35.05 38.49 -54.12
CA LEU A 152 35.86 37.34 -54.53
C LEU A 152 35.07 36.29 -55.33
N GLY A 153 33.75 36.43 -55.47
CA GLY A 153 32.93 35.44 -56.18
C GLY A 153 32.78 34.10 -55.45
N ILE A 154 32.95 34.10 -54.12
CA ILE A 154 32.85 32.90 -53.27
C ILE A 154 31.39 32.70 -52.86
N ALA A 155 30.91 31.47 -52.94
CA ALA A 155 29.63 31.06 -52.38
C ALA A 155 29.87 30.11 -51.21
N ILE A 156 29.28 30.42 -50.05
CA ILE A 156 29.25 29.52 -48.90
C ILE A 156 28.21 28.44 -49.16
N LEU A 157 28.59 27.19 -48.93
CA LEU A 157 27.72 26.02 -49.08
C LEU A 157 27.14 25.61 -47.73
N ASP A 158 28.01 25.51 -46.72
CA ASP A 158 27.63 25.06 -45.38
C ASP A 158 28.63 25.58 -44.34
N VAL A 159 28.15 25.70 -43.11
CA VAL A 159 28.95 26.03 -41.92
C VAL A 159 28.57 25.02 -40.84
N SER A 160 29.55 24.28 -40.34
CA SER A 160 29.31 23.32 -39.27
C SER A 160 30.22 23.56 -38.08
N ILE A 161 29.65 23.42 -36.88
CA ILE A 161 30.36 23.50 -35.61
C ILE A 161 30.38 22.09 -35.04
N ALA A 162 31.58 21.50 -34.95
CA ALA A 162 31.79 20.16 -34.45
C ALA A 162 31.75 20.11 -32.91
N ALA A 163 32.37 21.08 -32.25
CA ALA A 163 32.44 21.12 -30.79
C ALA A 163 32.60 22.53 -30.25
N ILE A 164 31.90 22.81 -29.15
CA ILE A 164 32.10 23.98 -28.30
C ILE A 164 32.51 23.45 -26.93
N THR A 165 33.77 23.64 -26.57
CA THR A 165 34.36 23.05 -25.36
C THR A 165 34.98 24.14 -24.49
N PRO A 166 34.69 24.17 -23.19
CA PRO A 166 35.34 25.11 -22.28
C PRO A 166 36.78 24.65 -21.98
N SER A 167 37.55 25.45 -21.25
CA SER A 167 38.88 25.03 -20.79
C SER A 167 38.79 23.73 -19.95
N PRO A 168 39.82 22.87 -19.93
CA PRO A 168 39.77 21.60 -19.19
C PRO A 168 39.51 21.77 -17.69
N GLU A 169 39.99 22.88 -17.09
CA GLU A 169 39.77 23.18 -15.68
C GLU A 169 38.31 23.58 -15.41
N THR A 170 37.76 24.45 -16.26
CA THR A 170 36.34 24.85 -16.18
C THR A 170 35.39 23.70 -16.49
N LEU A 171 35.77 22.79 -17.41
CA LEU A 171 34.98 21.60 -17.70
C LEU A 171 34.84 20.72 -16.46
N LYS A 172 35.96 20.43 -15.79
CA LYS A 172 35.98 19.67 -14.53
C LYS A 172 35.17 20.35 -13.43
N ALA A 173 35.26 21.68 -13.33
CA ALA A 173 34.49 22.45 -12.35
C ALA A 173 32.97 22.35 -12.62
N LEU A 174 32.55 22.49 -13.88
CA LEU A 174 31.15 22.36 -14.27
C LEU A 174 30.62 20.92 -14.07
N GLU A 175 31.43 19.91 -14.39
CA GLU A 175 31.11 18.50 -14.14
C GLU A 175 30.94 18.21 -12.65
N ALA A 176 31.82 18.76 -11.81
CA ALA A 176 31.73 18.61 -10.36
C ALA A 176 30.47 19.28 -9.79
N GLU A 177 30.14 20.50 -10.23
CA GLU A 177 28.92 21.21 -9.84
C GLU A 177 27.66 20.44 -10.27
N ALA A 178 27.62 19.97 -11.52
CA ALA A 178 26.51 19.16 -12.02
C ALA A 178 26.36 17.86 -11.22
N ARG A 179 27.47 17.19 -10.92
CA ARG A 179 27.47 15.97 -10.10
C ARG A 179 26.96 16.24 -8.69
N GLU A 180 27.40 17.31 -8.05
CA GLU A 180 26.93 17.69 -6.71
C GLU A 180 25.44 18.04 -6.72
N SER A 181 24.95 18.74 -7.75
CA SER A 181 23.52 19.05 -7.88
C SER A 181 22.66 17.78 -8.00
N LEU A 182 23.12 16.79 -8.75
CA LEU A 182 22.46 15.50 -8.89
C LEU A 182 22.48 14.69 -7.58
N LEU A 183 23.59 14.73 -6.83
CA LEU A 183 23.69 14.09 -5.52
C LEU A 183 22.72 14.73 -4.52
N LYS A 184 22.66 16.06 -4.50
CA LYS A 184 21.72 16.80 -3.66
C LYS A 184 20.27 16.45 -3.98
N GLU A 185 19.91 16.37 -5.27
CA GLU A 185 18.56 15.98 -5.68
C GLU A 185 18.22 14.54 -5.25
N ALA A 186 19.19 13.63 -5.31
CA ALA A 186 19.02 12.27 -4.82
C ALA A 186 18.82 12.23 -3.29
N ASP A 187 19.60 13.00 -2.53
CA ASP A 187 19.47 13.12 -1.08
C ASP A 187 18.13 13.75 -0.68
N ASP A 188 17.69 14.79 -1.39
CA ASP A 188 16.39 15.43 -1.18
C ASP A 188 15.24 14.43 -1.44
N ALA A 189 15.37 13.59 -2.49
CA ALA A 189 14.41 12.53 -2.77
C ALA A 189 14.40 11.46 -1.67
N ILE A 190 15.56 11.08 -1.12
CA ILE A 190 15.66 10.15 0.02
C ILE A 190 15.03 10.76 1.27
N TYR A 191 15.33 12.03 1.55
CA TYR A 191 14.77 12.76 2.69
C TYR A 191 13.24 12.84 2.58
N ALA A 192 12.70 13.20 1.42
CA ALA A 192 11.26 13.27 1.17
C ALA A 192 10.58 11.91 1.41
N ARG A 193 11.16 10.81 0.92
CA ARG A 193 10.65 9.46 1.17
C ARG A 193 10.67 9.11 2.65
N ARG A 194 11.76 9.42 3.35
CA ARG A 194 11.92 9.13 4.78
C ARG A 194 10.94 9.92 5.64
N LYS A 195 10.76 11.21 5.33
CA LYS A 195 9.77 12.09 5.96
C LYS A 195 8.36 11.52 5.78
N PHE A 196 8.00 11.12 4.56
CA PHE A 196 6.71 10.51 4.27
C PHE A 196 6.49 9.22 5.08
N SER A 197 7.49 8.34 5.17
CA SER A 197 7.39 7.13 6.00
C SER A 197 7.17 7.42 7.49
N VAL A 198 7.88 8.42 8.05
CA VAL A 198 7.73 8.81 9.46
C VAL A 198 6.37 9.45 9.74
N GLU A 199 5.89 10.31 8.85
CA GLU A 199 4.54 10.89 8.96
C GLU A 199 3.46 9.81 8.88
N GLN A 200 3.64 8.82 8.01
CA GLN A 200 2.74 7.68 7.93
C GLN A 200 2.78 6.84 9.21
N GLU A 201 3.96 6.56 9.76
CA GLU A 201 4.11 5.82 11.02
C GLU A 201 3.45 6.55 12.19
N ARG A 202 3.62 7.88 12.25
CA ARG A 202 2.94 8.72 13.24
C ARG A 202 1.41 8.62 13.10
N THR A 203 0.91 8.72 11.87
CA THR A 203 -0.53 8.62 11.58
C THR A 203 -1.08 7.25 11.99
N ILE A 204 -0.35 6.17 11.72
CA ILE A 204 -0.72 4.81 12.14
C ILE A 204 -0.78 4.71 13.67
N LYS A 205 0.25 5.22 14.38
CA LYS A 205 0.25 5.20 15.85
C LYS A 205 -0.89 6.02 16.46
N GLU A 206 -1.21 7.17 15.88
CA GLU A 206 -2.36 7.99 16.32
C GLU A 206 -3.68 7.23 16.12
N ALA A 207 -3.86 6.53 14.99
CA ALA A 207 -5.04 5.70 14.74
C ALA A 207 -5.11 4.45 15.64
N GLU A 208 -3.96 3.83 15.94
CA GLU A 208 -3.86 2.71 16.89
C GLU A 208 -4.30 3.15 18.30
N LEU A 209 -3.80 4.29 18.79
CA LEU A 209 -4.20 4.84 20.09
C LEU A 209 -5.69 5.20 20.15
N GLU A 210 -6.26 5.75 19.07
CA GLU A 210 -7.69 6.01 18.98
C GLU A 210 -8.51 4.71 19.03
N THR A 211 -8.04 3.67 18.34
CA THR A 211 -8.65 2.34 18.38
C THR A 211 -8.60 1.78 19.80
N ASP A 212 -7.47 1.86 20.50
CA ASP A 212 -7.32 1.41 21.88
C ASP A 212 -8.27 2.15 22.84
N LEU A 213 -8.39 3.47 22.69
CA LEU A 213 -9.37 4.27 23.46
C LEU A 213 -10.81 3.82 23.19
N SER A 214 -11.15 3.53 21.94
CA SER A 214 -12.48 3.04 21.58
C SER A 214 -12.77 1.66 22.22
N VAL A 215 -11.79 0.76 22.23
CA VAL A 215 -11.90 -0.56 22.87
C VAL A 215 -12.04 -0.42 24.38
N GLN A 216 -11.28 0.47 25.01
CA GLN A 216 -11.40 0.73 26.46
C GLN A 216 -12.78 1.29 26.82
N ARG A 217 -13.29 2.27 26.07
CA ARG A 217 -14.66 2.79 26.27
C ARG A 217 -15.70 1.68 26.13
N LYS A 218 -15.60 0.83 25.10
CA LYS A 218 -16.53 -0.29 24.91
C LYS A 218 -16.45 -1.30 26.06
N ARG A 219 -15.26 -1.57 26.61
CA ARG A 219 -15.10 -2.42 27.79
C ARG A 219 -15.77 -1.81 29.02
N GLN A 220 -15.63 -0.50 29.24
CA GLN A 220 -16.32 0.19 30.34
C GLN A 220 -17.84 0.05 30.20
N GLU A 221 -18.39 0.33 29.00
CA GLU A 221 -19.83 0.15 28.73
C GLU A 221 -20.30 -1.29 28.98
N ILE A 222 -19.51 -2.30 28.61
CA ILE A 222 -19.84 -3.72 28.84
C ILE A 222 -19.84 -4.04 30.34
N GLU A 223 -18.87 -3.55 31.10
CA GLU A 223 -18.80 -3.77 32.56
C GLU A 223 -19.93 -3.04 33.29
N GLU A 224 -20.28 -1.82 32.89
CA GLU A 224 -21.45 -1.11 33.42
C GLU A 224 -22.75 -1.89 33.17
N ALA A 225 -22.94 -2.37 31.93
CA ALA A 225 -24.09 -3.21 31.59
C ALA A 225 -24.10 -4.54 32.36
N ARG A 226 -22.94 -5.15 32.62
CA ARG A 226 -22.82 -6.36 33.46
C ARG A 226 -23.23 -6.09 34.90
N LEU A 227 -22.75 -5.00 35.50
CA LEU A 227 -23.12 -4.61 36.87
C LEU A 227 -24.61 -4.28 36.99
N GLU A 228 -25.20 -3.64 35.98
CA GLU A 228 -26.64 -3.37 35.96
C GLU A 228 -27.47 -4.66 35.82
N ASN A 229 -27.02 -5.59 34.99
CA ASN A 229 -27.60 -6.93 34.91
C ASN A 229 -27.47 -7.71 36.24
N GLU A 230 -26.34 -7.61 36.93
CA GLU A 230 -26.16 -8.25 38.23
C GLU A 230 -27.07 -7.63 39.31
N ARG A 231 -27.21 -6.30 39.31
CA ARG A 231 -28.12 -5.58 40.22
C ARG A 231 -29.58 -5.96 39.98
N THR A 232 -29.99 -6.10 38.72
CA THR A 232 -31.36 -6.51 38.38
C THR A 232 -31.63 -7.96 38.81
N LEU A 233 -30.70 -8.89 38.55
CA LEU A 233 -30.80 -10.26 39.03
C LEU A 233 -30.92 -10.35 40.56
N LEU A 234 -30.09 -9.60 41.30
CA LEU A 234 -30.17 -9.56 42.77
C LEU A 234 -31.49 -8.98 43.28
N ARG A 235 -32.04 -7.97 42.59
CA ARG A 235 -33.37 -7.41 42.92
C ARG A 235 -34.47 -8.43 42.69
N GLU A 236 -34.49 -9.10 41.55
CA GLU A 236 -35.46 -10.15 41.23
C GLU A 236 -35.38 -11.31 42.23
N GLN A 237 -34.17 -11.74 42.59
CA GLN A 237 -33.99 -12.77 43.63
C GLN A 237 -34.56 -12.34 44.99
N ALA A 238 -34.34 -11.09 45.39
CA ALA A 238 -34.89 -10.55 46.63
C ALA A 238 -36.42 -10.46 46.59
N GLU A 239 -37.02 -10.13 45.44
CA GLU A 239 -38.47 -10.15 45.23
C GLU A 239 -39.03 -11.58 45.31
N ILE A 240 -38.41 -12.55 44.63
CA ILE A 240 -38.81 -13.96 44.69
C ILE A 240 -38.74 -14.50 46.14
N GLU A 241 -37.70 -14.15 46.90
CA GLU A 241 -37.60 -14.57 48.30
C GLU A 241 -38.67 -13.91 49.19
N LYS A 242 -39.04 -12.64 48.93
CA LYS A 242 -40.18 -12.00 49.60
C LYS A 242 -41.49 -12.72 49.30
N GLU A 243 -41.78 -12.97 48.02
CA GLU A 243 -43.00 -13.68 47.60
C GLU A 243 -43.07 -15.08 48.21
N ARG A 244 -41.94 -15.81 48.26
CA ARG A 244 -41.84 -17.12 48.93
C ARG A 244 -42.15 -17.03 50.42
N LEU A 245 -41.65 -16.00 51.10
CA LEU A 245 -41.88 -15.81 52.53
C LEU A 245 -43.36 -15.47 52.79
N GLU A 246 -43.95 -14.58 51.99
CA GLU A 246 -45.39 -14.27 52.06
C GLU A 246 -46.25 -15.50 51.82
N ALA A 247 -45.92 -16.32 50.81
CA ALA A 247 -46.61 -17.58 50.54
C ALA A 247 -46.51 -18.55 51.73
N LYS A 248 -45.35 -18.66 52.38
CA LYS A 248 -45.16 -19.48 53.60
C LYS A 248 -46.00 -18.96 54.77
N VAL A 249 -46.00 -17.65 55.02
CA VAL A 249 -46.81 -17.03 56.08
C VAL A 249 -48.29 -17.30 55.85
N ASN A 250 -48.76 -17.13 54.62
CA ASN A 250 -50.15 -17.40 54.25
C ASN A 250 -50.51 -18.88 54.42
N ALA A 251 -49.62 -19.79 54.02
CA ALA A 251 -49.81 -21.23 54.22
C ALA A 251 -49.87 -21.60 55.71
N GLU A 252 -49.04 -20.99 56.55
CA GLU A 252 -49.01 -21.23 57.99
C GLU A 252 -50.23 -20.65 58.71
N ALA A 253 -50.69 -19.47 58.30
CA ALA A 253 -51.95 -18.90 58.77
C ALA A 253 -53.14 -19.81 58.45
N LYS A 254 -53.21 -20.31 57.21
CA LYS A 254 -54.25 -21.25 56.78
C LYS A 254 -54.17 -22.59 57.51
N ARG A 255 -52.96 -23.07 57.81
CA ARG A 255 -52.74 -24.25 58.65
C ARG A 255 -53.27 -24.04 60.07
N LYS A 256 -53.06 -22.87 60.65
CA LYS A 256 -53.58 -22.52 61.99
C LYS A 256 -55.12 -22.53 62.01
N GLU A 257 -55.76 -21.98 60.98
CA GLU A 257 -57.22 -22.05 60.81
C GLU A 257 -57.72 -23.49 60.71
N LEU A 258 -57.07 -24.32 59.87
CA LEU A 258 -57.43 -25.74 59.72
C LEU A 258 -57.26 -26.52 61.02
N VAL A 259 -56.22 -26.25 61.81
CA VAL A 259 -56.02 -26.88 63.13
C VAL A 259 -57.11 -26.47 64.11
N ALA A 260 -57.52 -25.19 64.11
CA ALA A 260 -58.62 -24.72 64.96
C ALA A 260 -59.95 -25.41 64.58
N LEU A 261 -60.25 -25.48 63.29
CA LEU A 261 -61.44 -26.19 62.78
C LEU A 261 -61.40 -27.69 63.12
N SER A 262 -60.23 -28.33 62.98
CA SER A 262 -60.03 -29.73 63.34
C SER A 262 -60.27 -29.97 64.83
N ALA A 263 -59.80 -29.07 65.70
CA ALA A 263 -60.01 -29.18 67.15
C ALA A 263 -61.50 -29.02 67.52
N GLU A 264 -62.22 -28.11 66.85
CA GLU A 264 -63.66 -27.92 67.02
C GLU A 264 -64.44 -29.15 66.58
N ASN A 265 -64.17 -29.68 65.38
CA ASN A 265 -64.77 -30.92 64.88
C ASN A 265 -64.55 -32.09 65.83
N GLN A 266 -63.31 -32.25 66.34
CA GLN A 266 -62.96 -33.33 67.27
C GLN A 266 -63.69 -33.20 68.61
N ARG A 267 -63.91 -31.97 69.09
CA ARG A 267 -64.71 -31.70 70.28
C ARG A 267 -66.17 -32.10 70.09
N THR A 268 -66.81 -31.67 69.00
CA THR A 268 -68.20 -32.03 68.69
C THR A 268 -68.37 -33.56 68.57
N GLN A 269 -67.41 -34.23 67.94
CA GLN A 269 -67.44 -35.69 67.81
C GLN A 269 -67.30 -36.39 69.16
N SER A 270 -66.40 -35.91 70.03
CA SER A 270 -66.23 -36.47 71.39
C SER A 270 -67.48 -36.26 72.26
N GLU A 271 -68.17 -35.12 72.13
CA GLU A 271 -69.44 -34.86 72.81
C GLU A 271 -70.56 -35.82 72.34
N ALA A 272 -70.62 -36.13 71.04
CA ALA A 272 -71.54 -37.11 70.49
C ALA A 272 -71.25 -38.55 70.99
N ASP A 273 -69.98 -38.93 71.04
CA ASP A 273 -69.56 -40.25 71.54
C ASP A 273 -69.88 -40.40 73.04
N ALA A 274 -69.66 -39.35 73.84
CA ALA A 274 -70.01 -39.36 75.26
C ALA A 274 -71.53 -39.56 75.48
N TYR A 275 -72.38 -38.91 74.68
CA TYR A 275 -73.82 -39.07 74.74
C TYR A 275 -74.26 -40.50 74.37
N ALA A 276 -73.65 -41.08 73.33
CA ALA A 276 -73.91 -42.47 72.92
C ALA A 276 -73.53 -43.49 74.02
N ILE A 277 -72.40 -43.28 74.69
CA ILE A 277 -71.95 -44.13 75.80
C ILE A 277 -72.89 -43.99 77.01
N GLU A 278 -73.35 -42.79 77.35
CA GLU A 278 -74.29 -42.59 78.47
C GLU A 278 -75.65 -43.28 78.22
N ALA A 279 -76.18 -43.18 76.99
CA ALA A 279 -77.43 -43.81 76.60
C ALA A 279 -77.35 -45.34 76.65
N THR A 280 -76.23 -45.93 76.20
CA THR A 280 -76.01 -47.37 76.26
C THR A 280 -75.86 -47.87 77.70
N MET A 281 -75.18 -47.12 78.57
CA MET A 281 -75.04 -47.48 79.99
C MET A 281 -76.38 -47.43 80.77
N ARG A 282 -77.31 -46.54 80.41
CA ARG A 282 -78.67 -46.53 81.02
C ARG A 282 -79.46 -47.79 80.69
N ALA A 283 -79.35 -48.31 79.46
CA ALA A 283 -80.07 -49.52 79.04
C ALA A 283 -79.61 -50.79 79.79
N TYR A 284 -78.38 -50.82 80.32
CA TYR A 284 -77.84 -51.97 81.07
C TYR A 284 -78.31 -52.04 82.54
N ARG A 285 -78.97 -51.01 83.08
CA ARG A 285 -79.35 -50.93 84.50
C ARG A 285 -80.65 -51.66 84.87
N GLU A 286 -81.50 -51.99 83.89
CA GLU A 286 -82.85 -52.53 84.10
C GLU A 286 -82.95 -54.07 83.95
N LEU A 287 -81.83 -54.77 83.72
CA LEU A 287 -81.83 -56.22 83.52
C LEU A 287 -81.57 -57.00 84.83
N PRO A 288 -82.42 -58.00 85.18
CA PRO A 288 -82.21 -58.88 86.32
C PRO A 288 -80.85 -59.61 86.26
N VAL A 289 -80.20 -59.78 87.42
CA VAL A 289 -78.83 -60.30 87.56
C VAL A 289 -78.66 -61.71 86.96
N GLU A 290 -79.72 -62.52 86.93
CA GLU A 290 -79.72 -63.81 86.21
C GLU A 290 -79.53 -63.69 84.68
N ASN A 291 -80.07 -62.63 84.05
CA ASN A 291 -79.98 -62.42 82.60
C ASN A 291 -78.62 -61.82 82.18
N LEU A 292 -77.97 -61.05 83.07
CA LEU A 292 -76.59 -60.58 82.89
C LEU A 292 -75.59 -61.75 82.93
N LYS A 293 -75.82 -62.75 83.80
CA LYS A 293 -75.06 -64.01 83.77
C LYS A 293 -75.31 -64.78 82.48
N ALA A 294 -76.54 -64.86 81.98
CA ALA A 294 -76.85 -65.53 80.72
C ALA A 294 -76.23 -64.83 79.48
N MET A 295 -76.15 -63.49 79.46
CA MET A 295 -75.50 -62.74 78.37
C MET A 295 -73.97 -62.78 78.43
N ALA A 296 -73.38 -62.82 79.63
CA ALA A 296 -71.95 -63.08 79.81
C ALA A 296 -71.60 -64.51 79.36
N LEU A 297 -72.41 -65.52 79.73
CA LEU A 297 -72.24 -66.91 79.30
C LEU A 297 -72.44 -67.09 77.78
N ALA A 298 -73.28 -66.30 77.13
CA ALA A 298 -73.49 -66.35 75.68
C ALA A 298 -72.33 -65.76 74.85
N LYS A 299 -71.47 -64.93 75.45
CA LYS A 299 -70.28 -64.33 74.80
C LYS A 299 -68.95 -64.95 75.25
N MET A 300 -68.98 -65.97 76.11
CA MET A 300 -67.79 -66.68 76.57
C MET A 300 -67.36 -67.76 75.58
N ASP A 301 -66.06 -67.86 75.32
CA ASP A 301 -65.51 -68.90 74.47
C ASP A 301 -65.63 -70.28 75.11
N SER A 302 -65.69 -71.33 74.28
CA SER A 302 -65.89 -72.73 74.71
C SER A 302 -64.96 -73.20 75.85
N GLN A 303 -63.75 -72.63 75.97
CA GLN A 303 -62.81 -72.91 77.07
C GLN A 303 -63.25 -72.30 78.41
N GLN A 304 -63.83 -71.10 78.41
CA GLN A 304 -64.28 -70.39 79.62
C GLN A 304 -65.57 -71.02 80.19
N LEU A 305 -66.47 -71.49 79.32
CA LEU A 305 -67.66 -72.25 79.73
C LEU A 305 -67.28 -73.60 80.37
N MET A 306 -66.23 -74.24 79.87
CA MET A 306 -65.72 -75.51 80.40
C MET A 306 -65.09 -75.33 81.79
N ALA A 307 -64.31 -74.27 82.00
CA ALA A 307 -63.70 -73.94 83.29
C ALA A 307 -64.78 -73.76 84.38
N MET A 308 -65.87 -73.08 84.04
CA MET A 308 -67.00 -72.90 84.96
C MET A 308 -67.73 -74.22 85.24
N ALA A 309 -67.85 -75.13 84.26
CA ALA A 309 -68.41 -76.47 84.44
C ALA A 309 -67.54 -77.39 85.33
N PHE A 310 -66.21 -77.31 85.22
CA PHE A 310 -65.28 -77.99 86.13
C PHE A 310 -65.38 -77.46 87.56
N GLU A 311 -65.55 -76.14 87.73
CA GLU A 311 -65.78 -75.53 89.04
C GLU A 311 -67.11 -76.01 89.66
N THR A 312 -68.18 -76.10 88.86
CA THR A 312 -69.48 -76.61 89.36
C THR A 312 -69.45 -78.11 89.66
N LEU A 313 -68.68 -78.90 88.90
CA LEU A 313 -68.41 -80.32 89.17
C LEU A 313 -67.59 -80.51 90.46
N ALA A 314 -66.59 -79.66 90.70
CA ALA A 314 -65.79 -79.70 91.93
C ALA A 314 -66.62 -79.35 93.18
N LEU A 315 -67.52 -78.36 93.07
CA LEU A 315 -68.41 -77.94 94.16
C LEU A 315 -69.48 -78.98 94.54
N ASN A 316 -69.84 -79.90 93.62
CA ASN A 316 -70.82 -80.97 93.85
C ASN A 316 -70.20 -82.38 93.98
N SER A 317 -68.87 -82.48 94.12
CA SER A 317 -68.10 -83.74 94.10
C SER A 317 -68.48 -84.78 95.16
N GLY A 318 -69.15 -84.39 96.25
CA GLY A 318 -69.63 -85.31 97.30
C GLY A 318 -70.81 -86.21 96.89
N LYS A 319 -71.43 -86.00 95.71
CA LYS A 319 -72.56 -86.82 95.21
C LYS A 319 -72.19 -87.78 94.07
N ILE A 320 -70.93 -87.83 93.65
CA ILE A 320 -70.48 -88.57 92.46
C ILE A 320 -69.55 -89.70 92.91
N GLY A 321 -70.03 -90.94 92.85
CA GLY A 321 -69.37 -92.11 93.47
C GLY A 321 -68.05 -92.56 92.84
N GLU A 322 -67.90 -92.46 91.51
CA GLU A 322 -66.63 -92.74 90.80
C GLU A 322 -66.76 -92.22 89.35
N LEU A 323 -65.86 -91.34 88.90
CA LEU A 323 -65.82 -90.79 87.53
C LEU A 323 -64.49 -91.19 86.86
N ASN A 324 -64.55 -92.16 85.95
CA ASN A 324 -63.40 -92.59 85.16
C ASN A 324 -63.26 -91.72 83.90
N ILE A 325 -62.29 -90.79 83.91
CA ILE A 325 -61.92 -90.01 82.72
C ILE A 325 -60.81 -90.76 81.99
N THR A 326 -61.10 -91.27 80.79
CA THR A 326 -60.09 -91.91 79.95
C THR A 326 -59.14 -90.87 79.33
N PRO A 327 -57.85 -91.19 79.12
CA PRO A 327 -56.87 -90.27 78.52
C PRO A 327 -57.27 -89.74 77.14
N ASP A 328 -58.03 -90.52 76.37
CA ASP A 328 -58.52 -90.13 75.05
C ASP A 328 -59.57 -89.02 75.09
N LEU A 329 -60.46 -89.03 76.09
CA LEU A 329 -61.44 -87.95 76.29
C LEU A 329 -60.73 -86.65 76.66
N PHE A 330 -59.76 -86.70 77.59
CA PHE A 330 -59.00 -85.50 78.01
C PHE A 330 -58.18 -84.88 76.86
N SER A 331 -57.64 -85.70 75.96
CA SER A 331 -56.84 -85.21 74.83
C SER A 331 -57.69 -84.56 73.72
N GLN A 332 -58.94 -84.99 73.51
CA GLN A 332 -59.88 -84.31 72.61
C GLN A 332 -60.30 -82.93 73.14
N PHE A 333 -60.34 -82.73 74.46
CA PHE A 333 -60.72 -81.45 75.07
C PHE A 333 -59.65 -80.35 74.94
N MET A 334 -58.36 -80.69 74.89
CA MET A 334 -57.27 -79.71 74.81
C MET A 334 -56.91 -79.28 73.37
N LYS A 335 -57.40 -79.98 72.33
CA LYS A 335 -56.98 -79.75 70.93
C LYS A 335 -57.70 -78.62 70.19
N LYS A 336 -58.77 -78.04 70.76
CA LYS A 336 -59.67 -77.12 70.04
C LYS A 336 -59.51 -75.64 70.44
N GLY A 337 -58.28 -75.22 70.76
CA GLY A 337 -57.96 -73.90 71.33
C GLY A 337 -56.83 -73.12 70.66
N SER A 338 -56.45 -73.46 69.42
CA SER A 338 -55.46 -72.70 68.66
C SER A 338 -55.98 -72.40 67.27
N LYS A 339 -56.67 -71.27 67.15
CA LYS A 339 -56.77 -70.46 65.94
C LYS A 339 -56.85 -69.00 66.34
#